data_AF-A0A7E4W8D6-F1
#
_entry.id   AF-A0A7E4W8D6-F1
#
_cell.length_a   1.000
_cell.length_b   1.000
_cell.length_c   1.000
_cell.angle_alpha   90.00
_cell.angle_beta   90.00
_cell.angle_gamma   90.00
#
_symmetry.space_group_name_H-M   'P 1'
#
loop_
_entity.id
_entity.type
_entity.pdbx_description
1 polymer ?
#
loop_
_entity_poly.entity_id
_entity_poly.type
_entity_poly.pdbx_seq_one_letter_code
_entity_poly.pdbx_strand_id
1 'polypeptide(L)'
;MGTTPRRRSYLFNVVIFIITYVLISATYNYYASSYLKNYLTFPTVVRFLPPFSTEHQNQCELPKLDPWDPTILDFVKPYNVYKTDPKFKVFTKLENGILTKTFNDSRRECSYRCMFSVNDRKLRYGDWIDIGNDTMPECDVVETKCFSTKAKKKPDFEYMHAQIYRNDTKSETDKNQIPNVHIIVIDSMSHSALLRTMPKTVETLKSDFAAIPFPHLNKIGANSRPNAFGFLLAVLGSGPSSGPDIGHFRNGYVREMSDHLKLMYLPIEQVFLSLI
;
A
#
# COMPACT_ATOMS: atom_id res chain seq x y z
N MET A 1 -76.42 6.84 27.18
CA MET A 1 -75.07 6.20 27.09
C MET A 1 -75.16 5.15 26.00
N GLY A 2 -74.46 5.16 24.87
CA GLY A 2 -73.30 5.90 24.39
C GLY A 2 -72.72 4.99 23.30
N THR A 3 -73.22 5.11 22.07
CA THR A 3 -72.90 4.18 20.97
C THR A 3 -71.48 4.41 20.47
N THR A 4 -70.67 3.35 20.54
CA THR A 4 -69.22 3.28 20.28
C THR A 4 -68.83 3.49 18.81
N PRO A 5 -68.00 4.50 18.47
CA PRO A 5 -67.46 4.71 17.13
C PRO A 5 -65.99 4.24 17.08
N ARG A 6 -65.70 2.94 17.21
CA ARG A 6 -64.30 2.44 17.28
C ARG A 6 -63.85 1.59 16.09
N ARG A 7 -64.79 1.05 15.27
CA ARG A 7 -64.47 0.08 14.20
C ARG A 7 -64.13 0.72 12.84
N ARG A 8 -64.68 1.91 12.52
CA ARG A 8 -64.40 2.63 11.27
C ARG A 8 -63.00 3.24 11.21
N SER A 9 -62.45 3.66 12.36
CA SER A 9 -61.11 4.25 12.43
C SER A 9 -59.99 3.23 12.16
N TYR A 10 -60.17 1.97 12.57
CA TYR A 10 -59.16 0.92 12.34
C TYR A 10 -59.02 0.55 10.87
N LEU A 11 -60.14 0.36 10.16
CA LEU A 11 -60.15 0.09 8.72
C LEU A 11 -59.51 1.23 7.91
N PHE A 12 -59.77 2.48 8.29
CA PHE A 12 -59.15 3.64 7.65
C PHE A 12 -57.63 3.67 7.84
N ASN A 13 -57.14 3.37 9.04
CA ASN A 13 -55.70 3.31 9.33
C ASN A 13 -55.00 2.16 8.58
N VAL A 14 -55.64 0.99 8.45
CA VAL A 14 -55.09 -0.14 7.68
C VAL A 14 -54.97 0.21 6.19
N VAL A 15 -55.97 0.87 5.62
CA VAL A 15 -55.93 1.31 4.21
C VAL A 15 -54.82 2.33 3.98
N ILE A 16 -54.64 3.30 4.89
CA ILE A 16 -53.52 4.26 4.81
C ILE A 16 -52.18 3.53 4.84
N PHE A 17 -52.02 2.54 5.72
CA PHE A 17 -50.76 1.80 5.85
C PHE A 17 -50.40 1.00 4.59
N ILE A 18 -51.41 0.44 3.91
CA ILE A 18 -51.22 -0.27 2.65
C ILE A 18 -50.82 0.72 1.54
N ILE A 19 -51.47 1.88 1.46
CA ILE A 19 -51.17 2.90 0.47
C ILE A 19 -49.74 3.44 0.67
N THR A 20 -49.33 3.73 1.91
CA THR A 20 -47.97 4.21 2.19
C THR A 20 -46.92 3.16 1.86
N TYR A 21 -47.18 1.89 2.18
CA TYR A 21 -46.27 0.79 1.82
C TYR A 21 -46.09 0.65 0.31
N VAL A 22 -47.19 0.71 -0.46
CA VAL A 22 -47.13 0.64 -1.93
C VAL A 22 -46.32 1.81 -2.50
N LEU A 23 -46.54 3.03 -2.03
CA LEU A 23 -45.81 4.23 -2.47
C LEU A 23 -44.31 4.16 -2.15
N ILE A 24 -43.94 3.66 -0.95
CA ILE A 24 -42.54 3.47 -0.57
C ILE A 24 -41.89 2.41 -1.46
N SER A 25 -42.56 1.30 -1.74
CA SER A 25 -42.00 0.26 -2.64
C SER A 25 -41.84 0.77 -4.08
N ALA A 26 -42.78 1.58 -4.57
CA ALA A 26 -42.72 2.13 -5.93
C ALA A 26 -41.57 3.13 -6.08
N THR A 27 -41.37 3.99 -5.09
CA THR A 27 -40.24 4.93 -5.09
C THR A 27 -38.91 4.21 -4.98
N TYR A 28 -38.79 3.19 -4.12
CA TYR A 28 -37.57 2.36 -4.01
C TYR A 28 -37.24 1.68 -5.34
N ASN A 29 -38.22 1.07 -6.01
CA ASN A 29 -38.01 0.43 -7.31
C ASN A 29 -37.64 1.42 -8.42
N TYR A 30 -38.21 2.64 -8.40
CA TYR A 30 -37.83 3.71 -9.33
C TYR A 30 -36.36 4.15 -9.13
N TYR A 31 -35.95 4.38 -7.88
CA TYR A 31 -34.56 4.73 -7.57
C TYR A 31 -33.60 3.60 -7.92
N ALA A 32 -33.93 2.34 -7.60
CA ALA A 32 -33.12 1.18 -7.96
C ALA A 32 -32.98 1.02 -9.48
N SER A 33 -34.06 1.20 -10.25
CA SER A 33 -34.04 1.16 -11.71
C SER A 33 -33.21 2.30 -12.33
N SER A 34 -33.33 3.51 -11.80
CA SER A 34 -32.51 4.66 -12.21
C SER A 34 -31.03 4.44 -11.92
N TYR A 35 -30.71 3.89 -10.74
CA TYR A 35 -29.35 3.56 -10.34
C TYR A 35 -28.75 2.46 -11.24
N LEU A 36 -29.52 1.41 -11.55
CA LEU A 36 -29.12 0.35 -12.48
C LEU A 36 -28.91 0.85 -13.89
N LYS A 37 -29.76 1.77 -14.39
CA LYS A 37 -29.54 2.39 -15.71
C LYS A 37 -28.25 3.19 -15.75
N ASN A 38 -27.96 3.99 -14.72
CA ASN A 38 -26.70 4.75 -14.64
C ASN A 38 -25.45 3.86 -14.52
N TYR A 39 -25.58 2.68 -13.90
CA TYR A 39 -24.48 1.71 -13.81
C TYR A 39 -24.26 0.93 -15.11
N LEU A 40 -25.34 0.59 -15.82
CA LEU A 40 -25.30 -0.12 -17.11
C LEU A 40 -24.93 0.80 -18.28
N THR A 41 -25.11 2.11 -18.16
CA THR A 41 -24.63 3.11 -19.13
C THR A 41 -23.23 3.60 -18.79
N PHE A 42 -22.29 2.69 -18.50
CA PHE A 42 -20.85 2.95 -18.61
C PHE A 42 -20.36 2.40 -19.97
N PRO A 43 -20.56 3.11 -21.12
CA PRO A 43 -20.29 2.56 -22.44
C PRO A 43 -18.92 2.97 -22.98
N THR A 44 -18.02 3.52 -22.14
CA THR A 44 -16.85 4.25 -22.63
C THR A 44 -15.48 3.62 -22.37
N VAL A 45 -15.37 2.57 -21.56
CA VAL A 45 -14.04 1.94 -21.32
C VAL A 45 -13.74 0.80 -22.31
N VAL A 46 -14.76 0.19 -22.93
CA VAL A 46 -14.56 -0.95 -23.85
C VAL A 46 -14.21 -0.51 -25.28
N ARG A 47 -14.39 0.76 -25.65
CA ARG A 47 -14.16 1.25 -27.02
C ARG A 47 -12.70 1.44 -27.44
N PHE A 48 -11.73 1.22 -26.55
CA PHE A 48 -10.31 1.38 -26.86
C PHE A 48 -9.58 0.08 -27.21
N LEU A 49 -10.26 -1.06 -27.22
CA LEU A 49 -9.66 -2.28 -27.76
C LEU A 49 -10.01 -2.35 -29.26
N PRO A 50 -9.02 -2.31 -30.17
CA PRO A 50 -9.28 -2.63 -31.56
C PRO A 50 -9.94 -4.01 -31.64
N PRO A 51 -10.81 -4.26 -32.64
CA PRO A 51 -11.38 -5.59 -32.84
C PRO A 51 -10.23 -6.58 -32.91
N PHE A 52 -10.23 -7.54 -31.97
CA PHE A 52 -9.22 -8.58 -31.89
C PHE A 52 -9.25 -9.34 -33.22
N SER A 53 -8.27 -9.08 -34.10
CA SER A 53 -8.21 -9.75 -35.39
C SER A 53 -7.90 -11.22 -35.13
N THR A 54 -8.73 -12.10 -35.68
CA THR A 54 -8.63 -13.55 -35.49
C THR A 54 -7.53 -14.19 -36.35
N GLU A 55 -6.66 -13.40 -36.99
CA GLU A 55 -5.65 -13.88 -37.95
C GLU A 55 -4.30 -14.29 -37.33
N HIS A 56 -4.11 -14.16 -36.00
CA HIS A 56 -2.87 -14.58 -35.32
C HIS A 56 -3.14 -15.59 -34.20
N GLN A 57 -3.69 -16.76 -34.53
CA GLN A 57 -4.10 -17.77 -33.53
C GLN A 57 -3.07 -18.86 -33.20
N ASN A 58 -1.76 -18.65 -33.42
CA ASN A 58 -0.75 -19.64 -32.99
C ASN A 58 0.29 -19.11 -31.99
N GLN A 59 0.31 -17.81 -31.67
CA GLN A 59 1.24 -17.26 -30.68
C GLN A 59 0.55 -16.17 -29.86
N CYS A 60 0.47 -16.39 -28.54
CA CYS A 60 0.14 -15.35 -27.58
C CYS A 60 1.42 -14.56 -27.31
N GLU A 61 1.73 -13.60 -28.17
CA GLU A 61 2.80 -12.64 -27.91
C GLU A 61 2.24 -11.51 -27.06
N LEU A 62 2.80 -11.34 -25.86
CA LEU A 62 2.45 -10.22 -25.01
C LEU A 62 2.97 -8.92 -25.66
N PRO A 63 2.13 -7.88 -25.77
CA PRO A 63 2.55 -6.65 -26.43
C PRO A 63 3.63 -5.97 -25.59
N LYS A 64 4.69 -5.53 -26.27
CA LYS A 64 5.69 -4.67 -25.66
C LYS A 64 5.09 -3.28 -25.47
N LEU A 65 4.79 -2.93 -24.23
CA LEU A 65 4.24 -1.61 -23.89
C LEU A 65 5.34 -0.56 -23.95
N ASP A 66 5.14 0.51 -24.72
CA ASP A 66 5.98 1.71 -24.69
C ASP A 66 5.54 2.61 -23.53
N PRO A 67 6.39 2.87 -22.52
CA PRO A 67 6.07 3.79 -21.44
C PRO A 67 5.82 5.23 -21.90
N TRP A 68 6.20 5.60 -23.12
CA TRP A 68 6.07 6.94 -23.70
C TRP A 68 5.19 6.97 -24.95
N ASP A 69 4.29 5.99 -25.10
CA ASP A 69 3.37 5.93 -26.24
C ASP A 69 2.63 7.27 -26.46
N PRO A 70 2.58 7.81 -27.68
CA PRO A 70 1.94 9.10 -27.97
C PRO A 70 0.50 9.20 -27.46
N THR A 71 -0.24 8.10 -27.44
CA THR A 71 -1.65 8.05 -27.00
C THR A 71 -1.83 8.35 -25.51
N ILE A 72 -0.78 8.18 -24.70
CA ILE A 72 -0.84 8.43 -23.26
C ILE A 72 -0.25 9.78 -22.86
N LEU A 73 0.47 10.47 -23.76
CA LEU A 73 1.18 11.71 -23.43
C LEU A 73 0.23 12.81 -22.94
N ASP A 74 -0.99 12.87 -23.46
CA ASP A 74 -2.02 13.81 -23.02
C ASP A 74 -2.45 13.60 -21.55
N PHE A 75 -2.27 12.38 -21.03
CA PHE A 75 -2.56 12.03 -19.64
C PHE A 75 -1.33 12.18 -18.74
N VAL A 76 -0.12 12.24 -19.31
CA VAL A 76 1.13 12.45 -18.59
C VAL A 76 1.39 13.96 -18.47
N LYS A 77 0.84 14.57 -17.42
CA LYS A 77 1.14 15.97 -17.12
C LYS A 77 2.54 16.07 -16.52
N PRO A 78 3.46 16.87 -17.11
CA PRO A 78 4.75 17.12 -16.49
C PRO A 78 4.51 17.70 -15.10
N TYR A 79 5.11 17.10 -14.09
CA TYR A 79 5.03 17.62 -12.74
C TYR A 79 5.72 18.98 -12.74
N ASN A 80 4.95 20.05 -12.54
CA ASN A 80 5.53 21.34 -12.21
C ASN A 80 6.31 21.12 -10.92
N VAL A 81 7.64 21.09 -11.03
CA VAL A 81 8.52 21.07 -9.87
C VAL A 81 8.12 22.30 -9.06
N TYR A 82 7.34 22.09 -8.00
CA TYR A 82 7.04 23.15 -7.05
C TYR A 82 8.39 23.75 -6.70
N LYS A 83 8.53 25.08 -6.84
CA LYS A 83 9.73 25.78 -6.37
C LYS A 83 9.88 25.40 -4.90
N THR A 84 10.79 24.47 -4.62
CA THR A 84 11.09 24.00 -3.28
C THR A 84 11.46 25.23 -2.48
N ASP A 85 10.72 25.52 -1.42
CA ASP A 85 11.09 26.61 -0.51
C ASP A 85 12.42 26.20 0.17
N PRO A 86 13.54 26.89 -0.14
CA PRO A 86 14.84 26.52 0.42
C PRO A 86 14.93 26.77 1.93
N LYS A 87 13.86 27.29 2.57
CA LYS A 87 13.83 27.64 3.99
C LYS A 87 13.52 26.45 4.92
N PHE A 88 13.25 25.26 4.41
CA PHE A 88 13.03 24.10 5.28
C PHE A 88 14.32 23.71 6.00
N LYS A 89 14.34 23.90 7.33
CA LYS A 89 15.46 23.52 8.18
C LYS A 89 15.17 22.15 8.78
N VAL A 90 16.03 21.18 8.51
CA VAL A 90 16.00 19.88 9.19
C VAL A 90 16.50 20.10 10.62
N PHE A 91 15.81 19.58 11.64
CA PHE A 91 16.18 19.78 13.06
C PHE A 91 16.96 18.61 13.66
N THR A 92 16.74 17.40 13.15
CA THR A 92 17.41 16.17 13.61
C THR A 92 17.88 15.38 12.41
N LYS A 93 19.05 14.74 12.51
CA LYS A 93 19.61 13.87 11.48
C LYS A 93 20.06 12.55 12.09
N LEU A 94 19.80 11.46 11.39
CA LEU A 94 20.36 10.15 11.69
C LEU A 94 21.38 9.80 10.60
N GLU A 95 22.67 9.83 10.94
CA GLU A 95 23.75 9.52 10.02
C GLU A 95 24.66 8.47 10.68
N ASN A 96 24.86 7.33 10.01
CA ASN A 96 25.66 6.21 10.51
C ASN A 96 25.27 5.73 11.92
N GLY A 97 23.96 5.72 12.21
CA GLY A 97 23.41 5.32 13.51
C GLY A 97 23.51 6.36 14.62
N ILE A 98 24.10 7.53 14.35
CA ILE A 98 24.20 8.63 15.30
C ILE A 98 23.09 9.64 15.03
N LEU A 99 22.23 9.84 16.02
CA LEU A 99 21.16 10.82 16.00
C LEU A 99 21.66 12.15 16.57
N THR A 100 21.65 13.20 15.75
CA THR A 100 22.16 14.53 16.12
C THR A 100 21.12 15.62 15.92
N LYS A 101 21.24 16.69 16.70
CA LYS A 101 20.54 17.96 16.48
C LYS A 101 21.37 18.79 15.49
N THR A 102 20.71 19.35 14.47
CA THR A 102 21.37 20.17 13.43
C THR A 102 21.61 21.63 13.85
N PHE A 103 21.13 22.00 15.02
CA PHE A 103 21.14 23.36 15.53
C PHE A 103 21.77 23.39 16.92
N ASN A 104 22.47 24.49 17.23
CA ASN A 104 23.15 24.70 18.51
C ASN A 104 22.41 25.73 19.39
N ASP A 105 21.09 25.71 19.35
CA ASP A 105 20.20 26.73 19.94
C ASP A 105 19.49 26.15 21.17
N SER A 106 19.66 26.78 22.33
CA SER A 106 19.00 26.41 23.59
C SER A 106 17.51 26.73 23.62
N ARG A 107 16.96 27.41 22.59
CA ARG A 107 15.52 27.68 22.48
C ARG A 107 14.70 26.46 22.11
N ARG A 108 15.32 25.31 21.81
CA ARG A 108 14.61 24.08 21.49
C ARG A 108 15.19 22.88 22.20
N GLU A 109 14.29 22.06 22.72
CA GLU A 109 14.57 20.76 23.31
C GLU A 109 14.06 19.70 22.34
N CYS A 110 14.89 18.71 22.01
CA CYS A 110 14.47 17.59 21.17
C CYS A 110 14.72 16.27 21.89
N SER A 111 13.74 15.39 21.77
CA SER A 111 13.79 14.04 22.31
C SER A 111 13.42 13.06 21.20
N TYR A 112 13.82 11.80 21.37
CA TYR A 112 13.53 10.72 20.45
C TYR A 112 12.94 9.52 21.17
N ARG A 113 12.33 8.61 20.42
CA ARG A 113 11.94 7.29 20.91
C ARG A 113 11.98 6.26 19.79
N CYS A 114 12.12 5.00 20.16
CA CYS A 114 12.01 3.89 19.23
C CYS A 114 10.56 3.53 18.94
N MET A 115 10.27 3.22 17.68
CA MET A 115 8.99 2.67 17.23
C MET A 115 9.16 1.22 16.82
N PHE A 116 8.37 0.34 17.42
CA PHE A 116 8.39 -1.09 17.13
C PHE A 116 7.04 -1.53 16.56
N SER A 117 7.07 -2.25 15.44
CA SER A 117 5.88 -2.90 14.91
C SER A 117 5.46 -4.06 15.83
N VAL A 118 4.18 -4.11 16.20
CA VAL A 118 3.60 -5.26 16.91
C VAL A 118 2.77 -6.10 15.94
N ASN A 119 1.97 -5.43 15.12
CA ASN A 119 1.21 -6.00 14.01
C ASN A 119 0.80 -4.89 13.05
N ASP A 120 0.11 -5.24 11.96
CA ASP A 120 -0.34 -4.32 10.90
C ASP A 120 -1.15 -3.11 11.38
N ARG A 121 -1.73 -3.15 12.58
CA ARG A 121 -2.61 -2.09 13.13
C ARG A 121 -2.05 -1.43 14.38
N LYS A 122 -0.98 -1.96 14.96
CA LYS A 122 -0.50 -1.54 16.28
C LYS A 122 1.00 -1.37 16.28
N LEU A 123 1.41 -0.21 16.76
CA LEU A 123 2.79 0.14 17.05
C LEU A 123 2.99 0.17 18.57
N ARG A 124 4.17 -0.24 19.02
CA ARG A 124 4.66 -0.08 20.38
C ARG A 124 5.72 1.00 20.37
N TYR A 125 5.57 1.97 21.25
CA TYR A 125 6.49 3.09 21.38
C TYR A 125 7.37 2.87 22.61
N GLY A 126 8.66 3.18 22.48
CA GLY A 126 9.55 3.34 23.62
C GLY A 126 9.32 4.66 24.36
N ASP A 127 10.09 4.84 25.43
CA ASP A 127 10.10 6.09 26.19
C ASP A 127 10.82 7.21 25.44
N TRP A 128 10.47 8.45 25.76
CA TRP A 128 11.14 9.63 25.21
C TRP A 128 12.48 9.83 25.92
N ILE A 129 13.54 9.93 25.12
CA ILE A 129 14.92 10.09 25.58
C ILE A 129 15.48 11.37 24.93
N ASP A 130 16.21 12.18 25.68
CA ASP A 130 16.80 13.40 25.15
C ASP A 130 17.97 13.10 24.19
N ILE A 131 18.06 13.90 23.13
CA ILE A 131 19.14 13.77 22.15
C ILE A 131 20.39 14.49 22.69
N GLY A 132 21.41 13.74 23.06
CA GLY A 132 22.77 14.20 23.38
C GLY A 132 23.71 14.20 22.16
N ASN A 133 25.01 14.41 22.40
CA ASN A 133 26.02 14.49 21.33
C ASN A 133 26.30 13.14 20.65
N ASP A 134 26.19 12.03 21.39
CA ASP A 134 26.50 10.67 20.90
C ASP A 134 25.28 9.73 21.02
N THR A 135 24.11 10.25 20.67
CA THR A 135 22.86 9.48 20.79
C THR A 135 22.82 8.40 19.71
N MET A 136 22.81 7.13 20.10
CA MET A 136 22.71 6.00 19.16
C MET A 136 21.44 5.19 19.45
N PRO A 137 20.34 5.44 18.73
CA PRO A 137 19.11 4.67 18.91
C PRO A 137 19.30 3.20 18.52
N GLU A 138 18.97 2.29 19.43
CA GLU A 138 19.07 0.84 19.23
C GLU A 138 17.81 0.25 18.58
N CYS A 139 17.39 0.83 17.45
CA CYS A 139 16.19 0.41 16.72
C CYS A 139 16.18 0.90 15.27
N ASP A 140 15.36 0.25 14.45
CA ASP A 140 15.25 0.56 13.02
C ASP A 140 14.51 1.87 12.75
N VAL A 141 13.42 2.13 13.48
CA VAL A 141 12.56 3.30 13.26
C VAL A 141 12.61 4.21 14.48
N VAL A 142 13.04 5.45 14.27
CA VAL A 142 13.26 6.45 15.32
C VAL A 142 12.34 7.63 15.07
N GLU A 143 11.47 7.92 16.03
CA GLU A 143 10.65 9.13 16.02
C GLU A 143 11.36 10.22 16.81
N THR A 144 11.42 11.44 16.29
CA THR A 144 11.94 12.61 17.01
C THR A 144 10.89 13.69 17.11
N LYS A 145 10.88 14.40 18.24
CA LYS A 145 10.06 15.59 18.45
C LYS A 145 10.91 16.70 19.04
N CYS A 146 10.72 17.90 18.51
CA CYS A 146 11.37 19.11 18.99
C CYS A 146 10.33 20.12 19.46
N PHE A 147 10.53 20.67 20.65
CA PHE A 147 9.65 21.66 21.26
C PHE A 147 10.38 22.99 21.41
N SER A 148 9.69 24.09 21.12
CA SER A 148 10.13 25.41 21.54
C SER A 148 10.08 25.50 23.07
N THR A 149 11.16 25.97 23.69
CA THR A 149 11.19 26.19 25.14
C THR A 149 10.16 27.21 25.61
N LYS A 150 9.73 28.11 24.72
CA LYS A 150 8.67 29.10 24.98
C LYS A 150 7.25 28.54 24.82
N ALA A 151 7.08 27.49 24.02
CA ALA A 151 5.77 26.96 23.63
C ALA A 151 5.77 25.42 23.73
N LYS A 152 5.90 24.87 24.93
CA LYS A 152 5.97 23.41 25.19
C LYS A 152 4.66 22.63 24.91
N LYS A 153 3.60 23.28 24.41
CA LYS A 153 2.29 22.63 24.22
C LYS A 153 2.17 21.83 22.91
N LYS A 154 2.92 22.19 21.88
CA LYS A 154 2.93 21.50 20.59
C LYS A 154 4.37 21.38 20.09
N PRO A 155 4.74 20.25 19.48
CA PRO A 155 6.06 20.14 18.86
C PRO A 155 6.14 21.11 17.69
N ASP A 156 7.26 21.82 17.61
CA ASP A 156 7.59 22.67 16.45
C ASP A 156 7.84 21.78 15.23
N PHE A 157 8.43 20.60 15.45
CA PHE A 157 8.82 19.64 14.41
C PHE A 157 8.71 18.20 14.91
N GLU A 158 8.31 17.30 14.02
CA GLU A 158 8.30 15.86 14.20
C GLU A 158 8.96 15.19 12.99
N TYR A 159 9.87 14.24 13.21
CA TYR A 159 10.48 13.46 12.15
C TYR A 159 10.46 11.97 12.47
N MET A 160 10.49 11.17 11.40
CA MET A 160 10.80 9.74 11.48
C MET A 160 12.09 9.49 10.71
N HIS A 161 13.03 8.82 11.36
CA HIS A 161 14.25 8.32 10.75
C HIS A 161 14.17 6.80 10.65
N ALA A 162 14.83 6.24 9.64
CA ALA A 162 14.94 4.82 9.45
C ALA A 162 16.42 4.43 9.29
N GLN A 163 16.81 3.34 9.93
CA GLN A 163 18.10 2.68 9.80
C GLN A 163 17.89 1.16 9.90
N ILE A 164 18.96 0.39 9.66
CA ILE A 164 18.99 -1.03 9.97
C ILE A 164 19.89 -1.19 11.19
N TYR A 165 19.27 -1.40 12.36
CA TYR A 165 20.00 -1.66 13.59
C TYR A 165 20.26 -3.16 13.73
N ARG A 166 21.53 -3.55 13.64
CA ARG A 166 21.94 -4.94 13.83
C ARG A 166 22.11 -5.21 15.31
N ASN A 167 21.29 -6.10 15.85
CA ASN A 167 21.48 -6.59 17.21
C ASN A 167 22.47 -7.76 17.21
N ASP A 168 23.68 -7.53 17.68
CA ASP A 168 24.78 -8.51 17.68
C ASP A 168 24.58 -9.67 18.70
N THR A 169 23.48 -9.68 19.46
CA THR A 169 23.19 -10.79 20.40
C THR A 169 22.72 -12.09 19.74
N LYS A 170 22.47 -12.12 18.42
CA LYS A 170 22.18 -13.39 17.72
C LYS A 170 23.47 -14.13 17.37
N SER A 171 23.75 -15.13 18.20
CA SER A 171 24.72 -16.23 18.10
C SER A 171 25.39 -16.42 16.72
N GLU A 172 26.73 -16.43 16.72
CA GLU A 172 27.63 -16.89 15.64
C GLU A 172 27.48 -18.39 15.32
N THR A 173 26.29 -18.97 15.45
CA THR A 173 26.03 -20.35 15.06
C THR A 173 25.80 -20.39 13.54
N ASP A 174 26.76 -21.03 12.87
CA ASP A 174 26.91 -21.28 11.44
C ASP A 174 27.30 -20.08 10.55
N LYS A 175 28.62 -19.83 10.52
CA LYS A 175 29.34 -19.15 9.43
C LYS A 175 29.33 -19.97 8.10
N ASN A 176 28.31 -20.77 7.86
CA ASN A 176 28.00 -21.16 6.49
C ASN A 176 27.39 -19.93 5.83
N GLN A 177 27.87 -19.55 4.65
CA GLN A 177 27.45 -18.38 3.88
C GLN A 177 25.95 -18.43 3.52
N ILE A 178 25.07 -18.16 4.48
CA ILE A 178 23.66 -17.96 4.21
C ILE A 178 23.54 -16.54 3.65
N PRO A 179 23.08 -16.36 2.40
CA PRO A 179 22.92 -15.03 1.83
C PRO A 179 21.85 -14.27 2.61
N ASN A 180 22.11 -12.98 2.87
CA ASN A 180 21.07 -12.08 3.36
C ASN A 180 20.15 -11.72 2.20
N VAL A 181 18.83 -11.89 2.40
CA VAL A 181 17.83 -11.56 1.38
C VAL A 181 17.13 -10.27 1.79
N HIS A 182 17.19 -9.26 0.91
CA HIS A 182 16.47 -8.00 1.06
C HIS A 182 15.33 -7.94 0.06
N ILE A 183 14.12 -7.68 0.57
CA ILE A 183 12.91 -7.53 -0.24
C ILE A 183 12.50 -6.06 -0.18
N ILE A 184 12.48 -5.40 -1.33
CA ILE A 184 12.03 -4.01 -1.46
C ILE A 184 10.72 -4.03 -2.24
N VAL A 185 9.65 -3.54 -1.60
CA VAL A 185 8.32 -3.45 -2.21
C VAL A 185 8.00 -1.99 -2.48
N ILE A 186 7.68 -1.69 -3.74
CA ILE A 186 7.17 -0.38 -4.14
C ILE A 186 5.67 -0.57 -4.45
N ASP A 187 4.83 -0.06 -3.55
CA ASP A 187 3.37 -0.15 -3.66
C ASP A 187 2.83 0.91 -4.64
N SER A 188 1.74 0.56 -5.33
CA SER A 188 0.90 1.47 -6.10
C SER A 188 1.58 2.03 -7.34
N MET A 189 2.57 1.30 -7.86
CA MET A 189 3.29 1.65 -9.08
C MET A 189 3.17 0.55 -10.12
N SER A 190 2.71 0.92 -11.32
CA SER A 190 2.81 0.03 -12.48
C SER A 190 4.24 0.01 -13.03
N HIS A 191 4.57 -1.02 -13.80
CA HIS A 191 5.86 -1.12 -14.49
C HIS A 191 6.15 0.12 -15.35
N SER A 192 5.19 0.56 -16.16
CA SER A 192 5.35 1.75 -17.01
C SER A 192 5.51 3.03 -16.19
N ALA A 193 4.82 3.14 -15.04
CA ALA A 193 4.99 4.29 -14.14
C ALA A 193 6.41 4.33 -13.57
N LEU A 194 6.94 3.19 -13.09
CA LEU A 194 8.31 3.09 -12.57
C LEU A 194 9.34 3.52 -13.62
N LEU A 195 9.20 3.04 -14.86
CA LEU A 195 10.11 3.40 -15.95
C LEU A 195 10.10 4.90 -16.27
N ARG A 196 8.95 5.57 -16.14
CA ARG A 196 8.84 7.01 -16.37
C ARG A 196 9.33 7.86 -15.20
N THR A 197 8.98 7.50 -13.96
CA THR A 197 9.20 8.36 -12.79
C THR A 197 10.52 8.09 -12.09
N MET A 198 11.07 6.89 -12.20
CA MET A 198 12.31 6.47 -11.53
C MET A 198 13.33 5.84 -12.49
N PRO A 199 13.63 6.46 -13.65
CA PRO A 199 14.52 5.87 -14.65
C PRO A 199 15.93 5.63 -14.09
N LYS A 200 16.44 6.56 -13.27
CA LYS A 200 17.75 6.43 -12.60
C LYS A 200 17.79 5.24 -11.63
N THR A 201 16.72 5.01 -10.88
CA THR A 201 16.63 3.85 -9.97
C THR A 201 16.65 2.55 -10.77
N VAL A 202 15.90 2.48 -11.87
CA VAL A 202 15.87 1.29 -12.73
C VAL A 202 17.24 1.04 -13.37
N GLU A 203 17.92 2.11 -13.81
CA GLU A 203 19.28 2.04 -14.34
C GLU A 203 20.25 1.50 -13.29
N THR A 204 20.35 2.13 -12.12
CA THR A 204 21.17 1.67 -10.99
C THR A 204 20.90 0.21 -10.61
N LEU A 205 19.63 -0.20 -10.53
CA LEU A 205 19.30 -1.60 -10.24
C LEU A 205 19.87 -2.56 -11.29
N LYS A 206 19.80 -2.21 -12.57
CA LYS A 206 20.30 -3.06 -13.66
C LYS A 206 21.82 -3.04 -13.78
N SER A 207 22.43 -1.86 -13.72
CA SER A 207 23.87 -1.69 -13.94
C SER A 207 24.69 -2.07 -12.71
N ASP A 208 24.28 -1.60 -11.53
CA ASP A 208 25.11 -1.65 -10.33
C ASP A 208 24.78 -2.89 -9.50
N PHE A 209 23.51 -3.33 -9.52
CA PHE A 209 23.03 -4.49 -8.77
C PHE A 209 22.71 -5.72 -9.66
N ALA A 210 23.01 -5.65 -10.96
CA ALA A 210 22.72 -6.72 -11.92
C ALA A 210 21.27 -7.25 -11.85
N ALA A 211 20.31 -6.38 -11.53
CA ALA A 211 18.92 -6.77 -11.33
C ALA A 211 18.30 -7.28 -12.64
N ILE A 212 17.62 -8.42 -12.54
CA ILE A 212 16.92 -9.04 -13.66
C ILE A 212 15.46 -8.60 -13.63
N PRO A 213 14.98 -7.85 -14.64
CA PRO A 213 13.57 -7.49 -14.70
C PRO A 213 12.74 -8.72 -15.05
N PHE A 214 11.63 -8.92 -14.33
CA PHE A 214 10.60 -9.90 -14.67
C PHE A 214 9.43 -9.19 -15.32
N PRO A 215 9.45 -8.96 -16.65
CA PRO A 215 8.33 -8.31 -17.32
C PRO A 215 7.09 -9.20 -17.25
N HIS A 216 5.92 -8.58 -17.32
CA HIS A 216 4.62 -9.27 -17.34
C HIS A 216 4.25 -10.01 -16.03
N LEU A 217 4.93 -9.72 -14.92
CA LEU A 217 4.46 -10.16 -13.61
C LEU A 217 3.18 -9.38 -13.25
N ASN A 218 2.05 -10.08 -13.26
CA ASN A 218 0.75 -9.49 -12.97
C ASN A 218 0.45 -9.50 -11.48
N LYS A 219 -0.27 -8.47 -11.03
CA LYS A 219 -0.83 -8.44 -9.68
C LYS A 219 -1.93 -9.48 -9.53
N ILE A 220 -2.05 -10.05 -8.33
CA ILE A 220 -3.02 -11.10 -7.99
C ILE A 220 -4.40 -10.50 -7.66
N GLY A 221 -4.42 -9.29 -7.10
CA GLY A 221 -5.62 -8.57 -6.72
C GLY A 221 -5.48 -7.06 -6.83
N ALA A 222 -6.59 -6.36 -6.61
CA ALA A 222 -6.64 -4.90 -6.74
C ALA A 222 -5.89 -4.17 -5.60
N ASN A 223 -5.85 -4.76 -4.41
CA ASN A 223 -5.29 -4.16 -3.20
C ASN A 223 -3.90 -4.74 -2.87
N SER A 224 -3.10 -4.02 -2.08
CA SER A 224 -1.74 -4.43 -1.71
C SER A 224 -1.70 -5.75 -0.92
N ARG A 225 -2.70 -6.01 -0.07
CA ARG A 225 -2.75 -7.22 0.79
C ARG A 225 -2.75 -8.55 0.01
N PRO A 226 -3.69 -8.81 -0.92
CA PRO A 226 -3.67 -10.05 -1.70
C PRO A 226 -2.41 -10.22 -2.55
N ASN A 227 -1.83 -9.12 -3.06
CA ASN A 227 -0.58 -9.13 -3.81
C ASN A 227 0.61 -9.52 -2.92
N ALA A 228 0.71 -8.92 -1.74
CA ALA A 228 1.77 -9.23 -0.78
C ALA A 228 1.70 -10.68 -0.29
N PHE A 229 0.50 -11.19 0.00
CA PHE A 229 0.31 -12.58 0.42
C PHE A 229 0.64 -13.57 -0.70
N GLY A 230 0.23 -13.30 -1.93
CA GLY A 230 0.60 -14.20 -3.03
C GLY A 230 2.08 -14.12 -3.39
N PHE A 231 2.73 -12.97 -3.24
CA PHE A 231 4.17 -12.83 -3.45
C PHE A 231 5.01 -13.52 -2.35
N LEU A 232 4.69 -13.29 -1.07
CA LEU A 232 5.53 -13.74 0.05
C LEU A 232 5.16 -15.12 0.58
N LEU A 233 3.90 -15.52 0.48
CA LEU A 233 3.40 -16.78 1.05
C LEU A 233 2.99 -17.79 -0.03
N ALA A 234 3.08 -17.41 -1.31
CA ALA A 234 2.57 -18.18 -2.44
C ALA A 234 1.09 -18.61 -2.27
N VAL A 235 0.31 -17.83 -1.50
CA VAL A 235 -1.12 -18.05 -1.36
C VAL A 235 -1.80 -17.42 -2.55
N LEU A 236 -2.35 -18.25 -3.44
CA LEU A 236 -3.20 -17.77 -4.51
C LEU A 236 -4.42 -17.09 -3.89
N GLY A 237 -4.58 -15.79 -4.16
CA GLY A 237 -5.75 -15.06 -3.73
C GLY A 237 -6.98 -15.67 -4.37
N SER A 238 -7.88 -16.22 -3.57
CA SER A 238 -9.27 -16.45 -4.01
C SER A 238 -9.83 -15.09 -4.40
N GLY A 239 -10.12 -14.89 -5.69
CA GLY A 239 -10.55 -13.63 -6.26
C GLY A 239 -11.79 -13.02 -5.56
N PRO A 240 -12.17 -11.79 -5.91
CA PRO A 240 -13.25 -11.07 -5.24
C PRO A 240 -14.61 -11.68 -5.63
N SER A 241 -15.07 -12.68 -4.90
CA SER A 241 -16.50 -12.94 -4.76
C SER A 241 -17.00 -12.08 -3.61
N SER A 242 -17.82 -11.09 -3.94
CA SER A 242 -18.64 -10.29 -3.02
C SER A 242 -19.26 -11.12 -1.88
N GLY A 243 -18.82 -10.92 -0.64
CA GLY A 243 -19.45 -11.50 0.56
C GLY A 243 -18.47 -11.68 1.72
N PRO A 244 -18.93 -11.58 2.99
CA PRO A 244 -18.07 -11.46 4.16
C PRO A 244 -17.44 -12.80 4.59
N ASP A 245 -16.43 -12.67 5.43
CA ASP A 245 -15.74 -13.70 6.23
C ASP A 245 -14.56 -14.45 5.60
N ILE A 246 -13.39 -13.91 5.96
CA ILE A 246 -12.13 -14.63 6.11
C ILE A 246 -12.35 -15.71 7.19
N GLY A 247 -12.77 -16.90 6.79
CA GLY A 247 -13.05 -18.00 7.68
C GLY A 247 -12.82 -19.35 7.03
N HIS A 248 -11.55 -19.72 6.81
CA HIS A 248 -10.98 -21.08 6.79
C HIS A 248 -9.88 -21.23 5.74
N PHE A 249 -8.62 -21.09 6.17
CA PHE A 249 -7.51 -21.78 5.52
C PHE A 249 -7.63 -23.27 5.84
N ARG A 250 -8.09 -24.08 4.89
CA ARG A 250 -7.98 -25.54 4.97
C ARG A 250 -6.55 -25.94 4.63
N ASN A 251 -5.89 -26.57 5.60
CA ASN A 251 -4.65 -27.33 5.46
C ASN A 251 -4.76 -28.30 4.26
N GLY A 252 -3.94 -28.13 3.22
CA GLY A 252 -3.97 -29.09 2.10
C GLY A 252 -2.89 -28.94 1.03
N TYR A 253 -2.40 -27.74 0.73
CA TYR A 253 -1.54 -27.52 -0.46
C TYR A 253 -0.15 -26.97 -0.13
N VAL A 254 0.60 -27.61 0.78
CA VAL A 254 1.99 -27.20 1.12
C VAL A 254 3.03 -28.20 0.61
N ARG A 255 2.66 -29.25 -0.14
CA ARG A 255 3.60 -30.35 -0.43
C ARG A 255 4.35 -30.31 -1.76
N GLU A 256 4.00 -29.45 -2.71
CA GLU A 256 4.63 -29.48 -4.05
C GLU A 256 5.53 -28.29 -4.40
N MET A 257 5.61 -27.24 -3.56
CA MET A 257 6.47 -26.08 -3.83
C MET A 257 7.94 -26.25 -3.38
N SER A 258 8.30 -27.41 -2.82
CA SER A 258 9.69 -27.70 -2.41
C SER A 258 10.63 -27.90 -3.60
N ASP A 259 10.12 -28.22 -4.79
CA ASP A 259 10.97 -28.57 -5.93
C ASP A 259 11.20 -27.41 -6.91
N HIS A 260 10.30 -26.42 -6.96
CA HIS A 260 10.52 -25.19 -7.73
C HIS A 260 11.35 -24.13 -6.99
N LEU A 261 11.34 -24.11 -5.65
CA LEU A 261 12.22 -23.26 -4.85
C LEU A 261 13.69 -23.72 -4.88
N LYS A 262 13.98 -24.97 -5.29
CA LYS A 262 15.36 -25.45 -5.48
C LYS A 262 16.07 -24.78 -6.66
N LEU A 263 15.34 -24.24 -7.64
CA LEU A 263 15.92 -23.52 -8.79
C LEU A 263 16.34 -22.08 -8.45
N MET A 264 16.01 -21.58 -7.25
CA MET A 264 16.43 -20.25 -6.74
C MET A 264 17.71 -20.31 -5.88
N TYR A 265 18.42 -21.43 -5.86
CA TYR A 265 19.76 -21.51 -5.26
C TYR A 265 20.82 -21.15 -6.30
N LEU A 266 20.92 -19.85 -6.61
CA LEU A 266 22.12 -19.28 -7.22
C LEU A 266 22.75 -18.30 -6.22
N PRO A 267 24.09 -18.32 -6.04
CA PRO A 267 24.75 -17.53 -5.01
C PRO A 267 24.94 -16.10 -5.51
N ILE A 268 23.95 -15.23 -5.33
CA ILE A 268 24.09 -13.82 -5.71
C ILE A 268 23.31 -12.95 -4.71
N GLU A 269 23.96 -11.91 -4.19
CA GLU A 269 23.31 -10.78 -3.54
C GLU A 269 22.30 -10.15 -4.51
N GLN A 270 21.04 -10.60 -4.49
CA GLN A 270 19.99 -10.06 -5.35
C GLN A 270 18.95 -9.31 -4.52
N VAL A 271 18.76 -8.03 -4.86
CA VAL A 271 17.62 -7.23 -4.43
C VAL A 271 16.43 -7.64 -5.30
N PHE A 272 15.45 -8.31 -4.69
CA PHE A 272 14.19 -8.61 -5.37
C PHE A 272 13.26 -7.40 -5.28
N LEU A 273 12.94 -6.81 -6.44
CA LEU A 273 11.95 -5.76 -6.56
C LEU A 273 10.65 -6.36 -7.12
N SER A 274 9.63 -6.46 -6.27
CA SER A 274 8.27 -6.77 -6.74
C SER A 274 7.43 -5.49 -6.69
N LEU A 275 6.78 -5.18 -7.81
CA LEU A 275 5.80 -4.11 -7.92
C LEU A 275 4.43 -4.69 -7.53
N ILE A 276 3.80 -4.13 -6.50
CA ILE A 276 2.53 -4.60 -5.93
C ILE A 276 1.42 -3.56 -6.13
#